data_AF-A0A0N0SL45-F1
#
_entry.id   AF-A0A0N0SL45-F1
#
_cell.length_a   1.000
_cell.length_b   1.000
_cell.length_c   1.000
_cell.angle_alpha   90.00
_cell.angle_beta   90.00
_cell.angle_gamma   90.00
#
_symmetry.space_group_name_H-M   'P 1'
#
loop_
_entity.id
_entity.type
_entity.pdbx_description
1 polymer ?
#
loop_
_entity_poly.entity_id
_entity_poly.type
_entity_poly.pdbx_seq_one_letter_code
_entity_poly.pdbx_strand_id
1 'polypeptide(L)'
;MVAGREASPKDASATERLMRYWAEGAGAAKIQWGVPGDFDRCVTELSKHVGPGIVKGLCSNLHQRATGARPGHAPGEEAMRHAKGN
;
A
#
# COMPACT_ATOMS: atom_id res chain seq x y z
N MET A 1 26.06 -7.96 -20.59
CA MET A 1 25.39 -6.75 -20.08
C MET A 1 23.90 -6.97 -20.26
N VAL A 2 23.17 -7.35 -19.21
CA VAL A 2 21.72 -7.60 -19.36
C VAL A 2 21.05 -6.26 -19.62
N ALA A 3 20.51 -6.09 -20.83
CA ALA A 3 19.74 -4.93 -21.20
C ALA A 3 18.66 -4.71 -20.14
N GLY A 4 18.63 -3.51 -19.57
CA GLY A 4 17.54 -3.09 -18.70
C GLY A 4 16.23 -3.37 -19.43
N ARG A 5 15.34 -4.15 -18.80
CA ARG A 5 13.96 -4.21 -19.27
C ARG A 5 13.39 -2.82 -18.99
N GLU A 6 13.45 -1.94 -19.98
CA GLU A 6 12.59 -0.76 -20.00
C GLU A 6 11.16 -1.26 -19.80
N ALA A 7 10.52 -0.82 -18.72
CA ALA A 7 9.13 -1.15 -18.47
C ALA A 7 8.34 -0.72 -19.70
N SER A 8 7.82 -1.69 -20.46
CA SER A 8 7.05 -1.37 -21.66
C SER A 8 5.77 -0.65 -21.23
N PRO A 9 5.17 0.21 -22.07
CA PRO A 9 3.93 0.92 -21.72
C PRO A 9 2.78 -0.02 -21.28
N LYS A 10 2.81 -1.28 -21.73
CA LYS A 10 1.91 -2.35 -21.28
C LYS A 10 2.18 -2.78 -19.83
N ASP A 11 3.44 -2.88 -19.42
CA ASP A 11 3.84 -3.20 -18.05
C ASP A 11 3.51 -2.06 -17.08
N ALA A 12 3.72 -0.81 -17.52
CA ALA A 12 3.30 0.37 -16.76
C ALA A 12 1.77 0.39 -16.54
N SER A 13 0.99 0.06 -17.58
CA SER A 13 -0.47 -0.03 -17.49
C SER A 13 -0.95 -1.16 -16.57
N ALA A 14 -0.28 -2.31 -16.59
CA ALA A 14 -0.56 -3.42 -15.67
C ALA A 14 -0.21 -3.04 -14.21
N THR A 15 0.90 -2.34 -14.02
CA THR A 15 1.31 -1.83 -12.70
C THR A 15 0.31 -0.82 -12.15
N GLU A 16 -0.15 0.14 -12.95
CA GLU A 16 -1.17 1.11 -12.51
C GLU A 16 -2.50 0.44 -12.13
N ARG A 17 -2.90 -0.61 -12.85
CA ARG A 17 -4.08 -1.41 -12.49
C ARG A 17 -3.92 -2.09 -11.14
N LEU A 18 -2.74 -2.65 -10.86
CA LEU A 18 -2.44 -3.23 -9.55
C LEU A 18 -2.42 -2.16 -8.46
N MET A 19 -1.83 -0.99 -8.74
CA MET A 19 -1.82 0.12 -7.80
C MET A 19 -3.23 0.58 -7.42
N ARG A 20 -4.14 0.68 -8.40
CA ARG A 20 -5.57 0.97 -8.13
C ARG A 20 -6.25 -0.16 -7.38
N TYR A 21 -6.03 -1.41 -7.76
CA TYR A 21 -6.59 -2.57 -7.09
C TYR A 21 -6.25 -2.62 -5.59
N TRP A 22 -5.01 -2.27 -5.23
CA TRP A 22 -4.54 -2.25 -3.84
C TRP A 22 -4.85 -0.95 -3.09
N ALA A 23 -5.00 0.18 -3.78
CA ALA A 23 -5.35 1.47 -3.15
C ALA A 23 -6.86 1.64 -2.92
N GLU A 24 -7.70 1.27 -3.90
CA GLU A 24 -9.15 1.51 -3.88
C GLU A 24 -10.00 0.27 -4.20
N GLY A 25 -9.41 -0.78 -4.79
CA GLY A 25 -10.13 -1.98 -5.22
C GLY A 25 -10.32 -3.05 -4.14
N ALA A 26 -10.57 -4.29 -4.56
CA ALA A 26 -10.75 -5.41 -3.63
C ALA A 26 -9.50 -5.70 -2.78
N GLY A 27 -8.30 -5.34 -3.26
CA GLY A 27 -7.07 -5.41 -2.46
C GLY A 27 -7.07 -4.40 -1.30
N ALA A 28 -7.58 -3.20 -1.54
CA ALA A 28 -7.74 -2.17 -0.51
C ALA A 28 -8.69 -2.62 0.61
N ALA A 29 -9.79 -3.28 0.26
CA ALA A 29 -10.73 -3.84 1.23
C ALA A 29 -10.10 -4.95 2.09
N LYS A 30 -9.15 -5.73 1.56
CA LYS A 30 -8.39 -6.73 2.34
C LYS A 30 -7.43 -6.08 3.33
N ILE A 31 -6.79 -4.99 2.92
CA ILE A 31 -5.88 -4.22 3.77
C ILE A 31 -6.64 -3.42 4.83
N GLN A 32 -7.87 -2.99 4.52
CA GLN A 32 -8.68 -2.07 5.35
C GLN A 32 -7.90 -0.81 5.72
N TRP A 33 -7.63 0.01 4.71
CA TRP A 33 -6.92 1.28 4.89
C TRP A 33 -7.57 2.20 5.92
N GLY A 34 -6.73 2.86 6.73
CA GLY A 34 -7.15 3.73 7.82
C GLY A 34 -7.51 2.98 9.10
N VAL A 35 -7.17 1.69 9.22
CA VAL A 35 -7.38 0.88 10.43
C VAL A 35 -6.04 0.37 10.96
N PRO A 36 -5.80 0.38 12.30
CA PRO A 36 -4.47 0.14 12.81
C PRO A 36 -3.89 -1.19 12.38
N GLY A 37 -2.66 -1.14 11.86
CA GLY A 37 -2.00 -2.30 11.27
C GLY A 37 -2.38 -2.58 9.81
N ASP A 38 -3.02 -1.64 9.11
CA ASP A 38 -3.20 -1.69 7.65
C ASP A 38 -1.86 -1.77 6.90
N PHE A 39 -0.84 -1.03 7.35
CA PHE A 39 0.48 -1.03 6.76
C PHE A 39 1.14 -2.40 6.85
N ASP A 40 1.09 -3.04 8.01
CA ASP A 40 1.65 -4.39 8.20
C ASP A 40 0.90 -5.42 7.34
N ARG A 41 -0.43 -5.33 7.26
CA ARG A 41 -1.23 -6.18 6.36
C ARG A 41 -0.85 -5.98 4.90
N CYS A 42 -0.66 -4.73 4.47
CA CYS A 42 -0.16 -4.43 3.13
C CYS A 42 1.21 -5.10 2.89
N VAL A 43 2.16 -4.95 3.81
CA VAL A 43 3.49 -5.55 3.68
C VAL A 43 3.39 -7.08 3.62
N THR A 44 2.57 -7.72 4.45
CA THR A 44 2.38 -9.18 4.43
C THR A 44 1.77 -9.67 3.12
N GLU A 45 0.75 -9.00 2.58
CA GLU A 45 0.12 -9.42 1.34
C GLU A 45 0.99 -9.14 0.11
N LEU A 46 1.61 -7.95 0.04
CA LEU A 46 2.41 -7.57 -1.11
C LEU A 46 3.81 -8.20 -1.10
N SER A 47 4.36 -8.57 0.06
CA SER A 47 5.68 -9.24 0.11
C SER A 47 5.72 -10.60 -0.59
N LYS A 48 4.54 -11.22 -0.82
CA LYS A 48 4.38 -12.44 -1.64
C LYS A 48 4.71 -12.20 -3.12
N HIS A 49 4.61 -10.96 -3.58
CA HIS A 49 4.72 -10.58 -4.99
C HIS A 49 5.83 -9.56 -5.25
N VAL A 50 6.21 -8.80 -4.23
CA VAL A 50 7.09 -7.64 -4.31
C VAL A 50 8.26 -7.83 -3.35
N GLY A 51 9.47 -7.52 -3.79
CA GLY A 51 10.67 -7.69 -2.97
C GLY A 51 10.61 -6.89 -1.65
N PRO A 52 11.17 -7.43 -0.55
CA PRO A 52 11.09 -6.82 0.78
C PRO A 52 11.74 -5.43 0.87
N GLY A 53 12.67 -5.11 -0.04
CA GLY A 53 13.32 -3.80 -0.12
C GLY A 53 12.44 -2.69 -0.70
N ILE A 54 11.44 -3.03 -1.52
CA ILE A 54 10.57 -2.04 -2.20
C ILE A 54 9.12 -2.07 -1.68
N VAL A 55 8.67 -3.17 -1.08
CA VAL A 55 7.29 -3.33 -0.59
C VAL A 55 6.88 -2.26 0.43
N LYS A 56 7.78 -1.89 1.34
CA LYS A 56 7.49 -0.87 2.37
C LYS A 56 7.23 0.51 1.76
N GLY A 57 8.06 0.91 0.79
CA GLY A 57 7.86 2.17 0.05
C GLY A 57 6.57 2.15 -0.76
N LEU A 58 6.29 1.02 -1.41
CA LEU A 58 5.06 0.81 -2.17
C LEU A 58 3.81 0.91 -1.30
N CYS A 59 3.78 0.21 -0.16
CA CYS A 59 2.68 0.27 0.80
C CYS A 59 2.48 1.67 1.38
N SER A 60 3.56 2.43 1.59
CA SER A 60 3.44 3.81 2.06
C SER A 60 2.78 4.73 1.02
N ASN A 61 3.10 4.55 -0.26
CA ASN A 61 2.45 5.29 -1.35
C ASN A 61 0.99 4.87 -1.53
N LEU A 62 0.69 3.57 -1.42
CA LEU A 62 -0.68 3.05 -1.50
C LEU A 62 -1.55 3.56 -0.34
N HIS A 63 -1.03 3.54 0.89
CA HIS A 63 -1.72 4.08 2.07
C HIS A 63 -2.04 5.57 1.87
N GLN A 64 -1.07 6.35 1.38
CA GLN A 64 -1.25 7.78 1.08
C GLN A 64 -2.31 8.02 0.00
N ARG A 65 -2.36 7.17 -1.03
CA ARG A 65 -3.38 7.24 -2.09
C ARG A 65 -4.78 6.85 -1.58
N ALA A 66 -4.86 5.86 -0.70
CA ALA A 66 -6.13 5.32 -0.21
C ALA A 66 -6.76 6.18 0.91
N THR A 67 -5.95 6.67 1.84
CA THR A 67 -6.41 7.38 3.05
C THR A 67 -6.20 8.89 2.99
N GLY A 68 -5.35 9.38 2.07
CA GLY A 68 -4.92 10.78 2.07
C GLY A 68 -3.85 11.11 3.13
N ALA A 69 -3.35 10.13 3.89
CA ALA A 69 -2.27 10.33 4.86
C ALA A 69 -1.16 9.27 4.77
N ARG A 70 -0.01 9.52 5.38
CA ARG A 70 1.01 8.47 5.57
C ARG A 70 0.57 7.44 6.63
N PRO A 71 1.14 6.21 6.60
CA PRO A 71 0.86 5.18 7.60
C PRO A 71 0.96 5.72 9.04
N GLY A 72 -0.03 5.40 9.87
CA GLY A 72 -0.10 5.85 11.27
C GLY A 72 -0.56 7.30 11.49
N HIS A 73 -0.83 8.05 10.43
CA HIS A 73 -1.39 9.42 10.46
C HIS A 73 -2.74 9.52 9.74
N ALA A 74 -3.33 8.39 9.33
CA ALA A 74 -4.68 8.41 8.78
C ALA A 74 -5.71 8.76 9.86
N PRO A 75 -6.81 9.45 9.51
CA PRO A 75 -7.84 9.84 10.47
C PRO A 75 -8.38 8.67 11.31
N GLY A 76 -8.55 7.49 10.71
CA GLY A 76 -9.00 6.29 11.41
C GLY A 76 -7.92 5.66 12.32
N GLU A 77 -6.63 5.83 11.99
CA GLU A 77 -5.51 5.45 12.85
C GLU A 77 -5.43 6.34 14.08
N GLU A 78 -5.55 7.66 13.87
CA GLU A 78 -5.38 8.68 14.90
C GLU A 78 -6.50 8.63 15.93
N ALA A 79 -7.75 8.43 15.48
CA ALA A 79 -8.89 8.21 16.36
C ALA A 79 -8.68 7.02 17.31
N MET A 80 -8.14 5.90 16.80
CA MET A 80 -7.85 4.72 17.62
C MET A 80 -6.62 4.91 18.52
N ARG A 81 -5.59 5.63 18.05
CA ARG A 81 -4.41 5.98 18.87
C ARG A 81 -4.82 6.80 20.09
N HIS A 82 -5.76 7.74 19.92
CA HIS A 82 -6.29 8.53 21.03
C HIS A 82 -7.16 7.68 21.97
N ALA A 83 -7.92 6.71 21.43
CA ALA A 83 -8.73 5.80 22.24
C ALA A 83 -7.92 4.84 23.12
N LYS A 84 -6.67 4.51 22.75
CA LYS A 84 -5.80 3.59 23.50
C LYS A 84 -4.94 4.29 24.58
N GLY A 85 -5.11 5.61 24.75
CA GLY A 85 -4.35 6.44 25.68
C GLY A 85 -5.09 6.87 26.95
N ASN A 86 -6.25 6.27 27.28
CA ASN A 86 -7.01 6.51 28.50
C ASN A 86 -7.06 5.24 29.37
#